data_AF-A0A6C0UVJ3-F1
#
_entry.id   AF-A0A6C0UVJ3-F1
#
_cell.length_a   1.000
_cell.length_b   1.000
_cell.length_c   1.000
_cell.angle_alpha   90.00
_cell.angle_beta   90.00
_cell.angle_gamma   90.00
#
_symmetry.space_group_name_H-M   'P 1'
#
loop_
_entity.id
_entity.type
_entity.pdbx_description
1 polymer ?
#
loop_
_entity_poly.entity_id
_entity_poly.type
_entity_poly.pdbx_seq_one_letter_code
_entity_poly.pdbx_strand_id
1 'polypeptide(L)'
;MTGDSDWTTDGNTPLELLTLPATTLDRVSQPAVRDAVQYFTPGLITIPGPRTPTAEATARDAAPNIPVLHPQLGRGSDRVHHYRYSPDAGVHEAPDAAPPPETIDILAVQTGDVLSRLQTQLTSGERQTGSEAATFLFVPELTVEWDTTTLSTTLPHAEQLAAISATLPEPVTILAGGQPAEYYHEWELPYNHSSVHVPMSGLGATEHGGAMFAQYTCTARGSIAAEAVDADQFGLRALNGVGQSTAQRLRTQGCQTTTDVQNLAISTLTDLPGIGQTTAEKIHAHADVIDTGEPIVLTNKTPVKTRDDRPPLCLDIETDGLSPTIIWQFGVYDPATDTYQAFIEKQHPKDPKPVLEAFITWFIANHRDRTVLTWNGYNFDYPHITQFLEQHLPEYVEAWDDIWTYDLYKWAVRDGNALLPGRTNKLDHVARALDYDPAGTGLTGAQTAAAYQEFMRNPDSPAAELDWDRHKAYCEDDCRALWHVYKAITNATRRDVTDSGTGGATGQQAGLTDF
;
A
#
# COMPACT_ATOMS: atom_id res chain seq x y z
N MET A 1 -26.40 29.86 -6.84
CA MET A 1 -26.46 28.84 -7.89
C MET A 1 -25.60 27.69 -7.40
N THR A 2 -26.24 26.76 -6.72
CA THR A 2 -25.66 25.55 -6.14
C THR A 2 -25.69 24.48 -7.23
N GLY A 3 -24.53 24.16 -7.79
CA GLY A 3 -24.38 23.01 -8.66
C GLY A 3 -23.82 21.88 -7.81
N ASP A 4 -24.70 20.95 -7.42
CA ASP A 4 -24.31 19.64 -6.92
C ASP A 4 -23.52 18.94 -8.03
N SER A 5 -22.23 18.69 -7.78
CA SER A 5 -21.46 17.74 -8.58
C SER A 5 -21.83 16.34 -8.12
N ASP A 6 -22.82 15.78 -8.79
CA ASP A 6 -23.28 14.41 -8.63
C ASP A 6 -22.22 13.45 -9.19
N TRP A 7 -21.18 13.18 -8.41
CA TRP A 7 -20.26 12.07 -8.63
C TRP A 7 -20.97 10.77 -8.22
N THR A 8 -21.92 10.34 -9.02
CA THR A 8 -22.49 8.99 -8.89
C THR A 8 -21.47 7.99 -9.41
N THR A 9 -20.75 7.40 -8.47
CA THR A 9 -19.77 6.31 -8.58
C THR A 9 -20.45 4.97 -8.87
N ASP A 10 -21.14 4.83 -9.99
CA ASP A 10 -21.67 3.53 -10.43
C ASP A 10 -20.89 3.05 -11.66
N GLY A 11 -19.87 2.21 -11.43
CA GLY A 11 -19.14 1.50 -12.51
C GLY A 11 -17.65 1.24 -12.29
N ASN A 12 -17.05 1.69 -11.18
CA ASN A 12 -15.58 1.73 -11.06
C ASN A 12 -15.00 1.00 -9.83
N THR A 13 -15.71 -0.01 -9.30
CA THR A 13 -15.17 -0.84 -8.20
C THR A 13 -13.92 -1.58 -8.70
N PRO A 14 -12.74 -1.36 -8.11
CA PRO A 14 -11.53 -2.03 -8.54
C PRO A 14 -11.56 -3.52 -8.21
N LEU A 15 -10.73 -4.29 -8.90
CA LEU A 15 -10.40 -5.67 -8.53
C LEU A 15 -9.27 -5.65 -7.50
N GLU A 16 -9.53 -6.25 -6.34
CA GLU A 16 -8.51 -6.48 -5.32
C GLU A 16 -7.82 -7.83 -5.52
N LEU A 17 -6.55 -7.81 -5.92
CA LEU A 17 -5.74 -8.98 -6.22
C LEU A 17 -4.65 -9.16 -5.17
N LEU A 18 -4.65 -10.26 -4.43
CA LEU A 18 -3.59 -10.60 -3.47
C LEU A 18 -2.56 -11.54 -4.11
N THR A 19 -1.30 -11.14 -4.13
CA THR A 19 -0.17 -12.01 -4.49
C THR A 19 0.35 -12.74 -3.26
N LEU A 20 0.48 -14.06 -3.38
CA LEU A 20 1.12 -14.93 -2.40
C LEU A 20 2.24 -15.69 -3.11
N PRO A 21 3.46 -15.13 -3.19
CA PRO A 21 4.56 -15.78 -3.91
C PRO A 21 4.82 -17.21 -3.42
N ALA A 22 4.99 -18.13 -4.35
CA ALA A 22 5.23 -19.55 -4.08
C ALA A 22 6.35 -19.78 -3.04
N THR A 23 7.47 -19.09 -3.24
CA THR A 23 8.66 -19.16 -2.36
C THR A 23 8.41 -18.60 -0.96
N THR A 24 7.49 -17.64 -0.82
CA THR A 24 7.06 -17.09 0.46
C THR A 24 6.14 -18.07 1.19
N LEU A 25 5.18 -18.67 0.48
CA LEU A 25 4.20 -19.61 1.05
C LEU A 25 4.87 -20.84 1.68
N ASP A 26 6.00 -21.30 1.15
CA ASP A 26 6.78 -22.40 1.73
C ASP A 26 7.45 -22.05 3.08
N ARG A 27 7.54 -20.77 3.44
CA ARG A 27 8.28 -20.27 4.62
C ARG A 27 7.37 -19.76 5.73
N VAL A 28 6.10 -19.50 5.44
CA VAL A 28 5.14 -18.96 6.39
C VAL A 28 4.20 -20.05 6.92
N SER A 29 3.62 -19.80 8.10
CA SER A 29 2.66 -20.73 8.69
C SER A 29 1.25 -20.52 8.13
N GLN A 30 0.43 -21.57 8.04
CA GLN A 30 -0.97 -21.48 7.58
C GLN A 30 -1.81 -20.38 8.27
N PRO A 31 -1.71 -20.15 9.60
CA PRO A 31 -2.40 -19.04 10.26
C PRO A 31 -1.98 -17.66 9.76
N ALA A 32 -0.72 -17.49 9.34
CA ALA A 32 -0.24 -16.21 8.80
C ALA A 32 -0.81 -15.96 7.39
N VAL A 33 -0.96 -17.01 6.57
CA VAL A 33 -1.62 -16.91 5.26
C VAL A 33 -3.10 -16.55 5.42
N ARG A 34 -3.80 -17.21 6.36
CA ARG A 34 -5.19 -16.88 6.68
C ARG A 34 -5.34 -15.45 7.20
N ASP A 35 -4.45 -15.02 8.09
CA ASP A 35 -4.42 -13.65 8.59
C ASP A 35 -4.19 -12.64 7.46
N ALA A 36 -3.29 -12.93 6.51
CA ALA A 36 -3.09 -12.08 5.33
C ALA A 36 -4.35 -11.99 4.45
N VAL A 37 -5.01 -13.11 4.18
CA VAL A 37 -6.27 -13.14 3.42
C VAL A 37 -7.38 -12.35 4.13
N GLN A 38 -7.48 -12.47 5.45
CA GLN A 38 -8.45 -11.73 6.25
C GLN A 38 -8.14 -10.22 6.29
N TYR A 39 -6.87 -9.85 6.38
CA TYR A 39 -6.44 -8.46 6.40
C TYR A 39 -6.71 -7.75 5.07
N PHE A 40 -6.36 -8.39 3.94
CA PHE A 40 -6.48 -7.79 2.61
C PHE A 40 -7.86 -7.97 1.97
N THR A 41 -8.65 -8.95 2.41
CA THR A 41 -9.99 -9.27 1.85
C THR A 41 -10.05 -9.32 0.31
N PRO A 42 -9.17 -10.09 -0.37
CA PRO A 42 -9.04 -10.00 -1.83
C PRO A 42 -10.23 -10.61 -2.58
N GLY A 43 -10.47 -10.13 -3.81
CA GLY A 43 -11.35 -10.76 -4.78
C GLY A 43 -10.68 -11.86 -5.60
N LEU A 44 -9.35 -11.87 -5.66
CA LEU A 44 -8.53 -12.84 -6.40
C LEU A 44 -7.20 -13.09 -5.69
N ILE A 45 -6.73 -14.33 -5.69
CA ILE A 45 -5.37 -14.68 -5.22
C ILE A 45 -4.53 -15.17 -6.40
N THR A 46 -3.31 -14.64 -6.54
CA THR A 46 -2.30 -15.15 -7.49
C THR A 46 -1.10 -15.73 -6.77
N ILE A 47 -0.50 -16.75 -7.37
CA ILE A 47 0.71 -17.41 -6.86
C ILE A 47 1.81 -17.32 -7.92
N PRO A 48 2.58 -16.21 -7.94
CA PRO A 48 3.74 -16.07 -8.80
C PRO A 48 4.91 -16.92 -8.32
N GLY A 49 5.90 -17.10 -9.18
CA GLY A 49 7.12 -17.86 -8.93
C GLY A 49 7.05 -19.31 -9.41
N PRO A 50 7.89 -20.21 -8.88
CA PRO A 50 8.03 -21.56 -9.39
C PRO A 50 6.78 -22.42 -9.13
N ARG A 51 6.60 -23.43 -9.99
CA ARG A 51 5.54 -24.44 -9.87
C ARG A 51 5.60 -25.19 -8.52
N THR A 52 4.61 -24.97 -7.65
CA THR A 52 4.57 -25.54 -6.29
C THR A 52 3.15 -25.97 -5.89
N PRO A 53 2.81 -27.28 -5.97
CA PRO A 53 1.50 -27.80 -5.54
C PRO A 53 1.17 -27.50 -4.07
N THR A 54 2.18 -27.41 -3.21
CA THR A 54 2.04 -27.06 -1.79
C THR A 54 1.55 -25.63 -1.63
N ALA A 55 2.11 -24.67 -2.37
CA ALA A 55 1.69 -23.27 -2.34
C ALA A 55 0.21 -23.11 -2.72
N GLU A 56 -0.23 -23.76 -3.80
CA GLU A 56 -1.65 -23.75 -4.19
C GLU A 56 -2.55 -24.32 -3.09
N ALA A 57 -2.18 -25.47 -2.51
CA ALA A 57 -2.95 -26.08 -1.43
C ALA A 57 -3.04 -25.18 -0.19
N THR A 58 -1.93 -24.56 0.22
CA THR A 58 -1.84 -23.60 1.32
C THR A 58 -2.78 -22.42 1.10
N ALA A 59 -2.74 -21.80 -0.09
CA ALA A 59 -3.61 -20.66 -0.43
C ALA A 59 -5.10 -21.05 -0.50
N ARG A 60 -5.44 -22.18 -1.13
CA ARG A 60 -6.83 -22.66 -1.21
C ARG A 60 -7.41 -23.03 0.16
N ASP A 61 -6.61 -23.61 1.05
CA ASP A 61 -7.04 -23.87 2.43
C ASP A 61 -7.22 -22.58 3.24
N ALA A 62 -6.43 -21.55 2.95
CA ALA A 62 -6.59 -20.24 3.61
C ALA A 62 -7.80 -19.46 3.08
N ALA A 63 -8.17 -19.67 1.82
CA ALA A 63 -9.19 -18.91 1.10
C ALA A 63 -10.10 -19.82 0.25
N PRO A 64 -10.93 -20.69 0.87
CA PRO A 64 -11.70 -21.72 0.14
C PRO A 64 -12.72 -21.17 -0.85
N ASN A 65 -13.14 -19.91 -0.68
CA ASN A 65 -14.18 -19.26 -1.50
C ASN A 65 -13.63 -18.20 -2.47
N ILE A 66 -12.31 -17.99 -2.50
CA ILE A 66 -11.66 -16.99 -3.36
C ILE A 66 -10.97 -17.74 -4.51
N PRO A 67 -11.13 -17.31 -5.78
CA PRO A 67 -10.37 -17.90 -6.87
C PRO A 67 -8.86 -17.77 -6.64
N VAL A 68 -8.14 -18.88 -6.82
CA VAL A 68 -6.68 -18.97 -6.68
C VAL A 68 -6.07 -19.31 -8.02
N LEU A 69 -5.20 -18.43 -8.54
CA LEU A 69 -4.50 -18.58 -9.81
C LEU A 69 -3.05 -19.02 -9.59
N HIS A 70 -2.77 -20.26 -9.96
CA HIS A 70 -1.42 -20.79 -10.10
C HIS A 70 -1.30 -21.53 -11.44
N PRO A 71 -1.30 -20.80 -12.58
CA PRO A 71 -1.42 -21.37 -13.92
C PRO A 71 -0.29 -22.38 -14.24
N GLN A 72 0.84 -22.29 -13.55
CA GLN A 72 1.95 -23.24 -13.61
C GLN A 72 1.50 -24.68 -13.35
N LEU A 73 0.43 -24.91 -12.57
CA LEU A 73 -0.11 -26.23 -12.26
C LEU A 73 -1.11 -26.79 -13.27
N GLY A 74 -1.56 -25.97 -14.23
CA GLY A 74 -2.49 -26.35 -15.29
C GLY A 74 -2.13 -27.70 -15.92
N ARG A 75 -3.13 -28.57 -16.09
CA ARG A 75 -3.02 -29.89 -16.73
C ARG A 75 -3.81 -29.88 -18.03
N GLY A 76 -3.26 -30.47 -19.08
CA GLY A 76 -3.93 -30.62 -20.38
C GLY A 76 -3.33 -29.74 -21.48
N SER A 77 -4.09 -29.55 -22.56
CA SER A 77 -3.71 -28.70 -23.70
C SER A 77 -3.95 -27.21 -23.46
N ASP A 78 -4.70 -26.87 -22.42
CA ASP A 78 -4.94 -25.48 -22.07
C ASP A 78 -3.82 -24.94 -21.18
N ARG A 79 -3.18 -23.88 -21.67
CA ARG A 79 -2.02 -23.22 -21.04
C ARG A 79 -2.27 -21.72 -20.80
N VAL A 80 -3.48 -21.27 -21.10
CA VAL A 80 -3.93 -19.88 -20.98
C VAL A 80 -5.28 -19.90 -20.27
N HIS A 81 -5.27 -19.54 -19.00
CA HIS A 81 -6.51 -19.40 -18.24
C HIS A 81 -7.03 -17.97 -18.37
N HIS A 82 -8.35 -17.83 -18.36
CA HIS A 82 -9.02 -16.55 -18.60
C HIS A 82 -10.16 -16.40 -17.61
N TYR A 83 -10.11 -15.31 -16.87
CA TYR A 83 -11.09 -14.95 -15.87
C TYR A 83 -11.64 -13.56 -16.17
N ARG A 84 -12.84 -13.30 -15.69
CA ARG A 84 -13.51 -12.00 -15.75
C ARG A 84 -13.87 -11.55 -14.36
N TYR A 85 -13.77 -10.25 -14.14
CA TYR A 85 -14.25 -9.59 -12.94
C TYR A 85 -15.36 -8.61 -13.30
N SER A 86 -16.44 -8.66 -12.53
CA SER A 86 -17.42 -7.58 -12.44
C SER A 86 -17.78 -7.35 -10.97
N PRO A 87 -18.20 -6.14 -10.59
CA PRO A 87 -18.57 -5.83 -9.20
C PRO A 87 -19.66 -6.77 -8.65
N ASP A 88 -20.62 -7.15 -9.48
CA ASP A 88 -21.77 -7.97 -9.06
C ASP A 88 -21.45 -9.47 -8.96
N ALA A 89 -20.53 -9.98 -9.77
CA ALA A 89 -20.25 -11.42 -9.87
C ALA A 89 -18.91 -11.82 -9.24
N GLY A 90 -18.05 -10.86 -8.91
CA GLY A 90 -16.66 -11.12 -8.54
C GLY A 90 -15.88 -11.78 -9.68
N VAL A 91 -14.77 -12.44 -9.33
CA VAL A 91 -13.92 -13.13 -10.30
C VAL A 91 -14.48 -14.52 -10.62
N HIS A 92 -14.65 -14.80 -11.91
CA HIS A 92 -15.12 -16.09 -12.43
C HIS A 92 -14.40 -16.47 -13.71
N GLU A 93 -14.35 -17.77 -14.03
CA GLU A 93 -13.76 -18.25 -15.29
C GLU A 93 -14.58 -17.73 -16.49
N ALA A 94 -13.90 -17.24 -17.51
CA ALA A 94 -14.53 -16.63 -18.67
C ALA A 94 -15.27 -17.69 -19.50
N PRO A 95 -16.58 -17.54 -19.76
CA PRO A 95 -17.30 -18.44 -20.67
C PRO A 95 -16.92 -18.16 -22.13
N ASP A 96 -17.20 -19.12 -23.02
CA ASP A 96 -17.05 -18.99 -24.48
C ASP A 96 -17.96 -17.91 -25.12
N ALA A 97 -18.80 -17.23 -24.32
CA ALA A 97 -19.68 -16.16 -24.76
C ALA A 97 -18.96 -14.81 -24.81
N ALA A 98 -19.44 -13.93 -25.71
CA ALA A 98 -18.97 -12.57 -25.84
C ALA A 98 -19.02 -11.84 -24.47
N PRO A 99 -17.94 -11.14 -24.07
CA PRO A 99 -17.88 -10.43 -22.80
C PRO A 99 -18.84 -9.22 -22.80
N PRO A 100 -19.41 -8.86 -21.65
CA PRO A 100 -19.87 -7.49 -21.44
C PRO A 100 -18.68 -6.53 -21.62
N PRO A 101 -18.85 -5.37 -22.29
CA PRO A 101 -17.75 -4.44 -22.55
C PRO A 101 -16.98 -3.99 -21.31
N GLU A 102 -17.67 -3.85 -20.18
CA GLU A 102 -17.22 -3.25 -18.93
C GLU A 102 -16.46 -4.20 -17.99
N THR A 103 -16.24 -5.47 -18.36
CA THR A 103 -15.57 -6.44 -17.47
C THR A 103 -14.06 -6.32 -17.51
N ILE A 104 -13.41 -6.34 -16.35
CA ILE A 104 -11.95 -6.50 -16.27
C ILE A 104 -11.62 -7.95 -16.62
N ASP A 105 -10.72 -8.15 -17.57
CA ASP A 105 -10.23 -9.48 -17.94
C ASP A 105 -8.88 -9.78 -17.26
N ILE A 106 -8.72 -11.03 -16.83
CA ILE A 106 -7.47 -11.55 -16.27
C ILE A 106 -7.03 -12.74 -17.13
N LEU A 107 -5.92 -12.57 -17.84
CA LEU A 107 -5.29 -13.61 -18.64
C LEU A 107 -4.09 -14.16 -17.89
N ALA A 108 -4.09 -15.44 -17.55
CA ALA A 108 -3.01 -16.09 -16.82
C ALA A 108 -2.35 -17.15 -17.70
N VAL A 109 -1.08 -16.93 -18.05
CA VAL A 109 -0.30 -17.88 -18.86
C VAL A 109 0.53 -18.80 -17.97
N GLN A 110 0.72 -20.04 -18.42
CA GLN A 110 1.53 -21.01 -17.68
C GLN A 110 3.00 -20.59 -17.59
N THR A 111 3.57 -20.08 -18.69
CA THR A 111 4.94 -19.57 -18.82
C THR A 111 4.98 -18.49 -19.92
N GLY A 112 6.08 -17.72 -19.99
CA GLY A 112 6.30 -16.73 -21.05
C GLY A 112 6.29 -17.32 -22.47
N ASP A 113 6.70 -18.59 -22.63
CA ASP A 113 6.70 -19.29 -23.93
C ASP A 113 5.30 -19.45 -24.55
N VAL A 114 4.24 -19.27 -23.76
CA VAL A 114 2.85 -19.39 -24.22
C VAL A 114 2.33 -18.08 -24.83
N LEU A 115 3.05 -16.97 -24.67
CA LEU A 115 2.60 -15.64 -25.12
C LEU A 115 2.32 -15.56 -26.62
N SER A 116 3.12 -16.22 -27.48
CA SER A 116 2.86 -16.27 -28.93
C SER A 116 1.54 -16.98 -29.27
N ARG A 117 1.16 -18.01 -28.50
CA ARG A 117 -0.13 -18.69 -28.65
C ARG A 117 -1.27 -17.77 -28.21
N LEU A 118 -1.13 -17.12 -27.06
CA LEU A 118 -2.12 -16.15 -26.58
C LEU A 118 -2.34 -15.04 -27.61
N GLN A 119 -1.27 -14.44 -28.14
CA GLN A 119 -1.35 -13.45 -29.22
C GLN A 119 -2.17 -13.98 -30.40
N THR A 120 -1.90 -15.20 -30.87
CA THR A 120 -2.63 -15.81 -31.99
C THR A 120 -4.12 -15.98 -31.67
N GLN A 121 -4.47 -16.39 -30.45
CA GLN A 121 -5.85 -16.56 -30.01
C GLN A 121 -6.60 -15.22 -29.96
N LEU A 122 -5.94 -14.16 -29.50
CA LEU A 122 -6.53 -12.81 -29.48
C LEU A 122 -6.70 -12.26 -30.91
N THR A 123 -5.67 -12.34 -31.75
CA THR A 123 -5.74 -11.83 -33.13
C THR A 123 -6.77 -12.58 -33.99
N SER A 124 -6.94 -13.89 -33.78
CA SER A 124 -7.94 -14.68 -34.51
C SER A 124 -9.36 -14.56 -33.94
N GLY A 125 -9.53 -13.94 -32.77
CA GLY A 125 -10.80 -13.85 -32.05
C GLY A 125 -11.25 -15.15 -31.40
N GLU A 126 -10.38 -16.18 -31.31
CA GLU A 126 -10.62 -17.40 -30.52
C GLU A 126 -10.78 -17.06 -29.03
N ARG A 127 -10.09 -16.01 -28.57
CA ARG A 127 -10.24 -15.45 -27.22
C ARG A 127 -10.63 -13.98 -27.31
N GLN A 128 -11.69 -13.61 -26.60
CA GLN A 128 -12.26 -12.25 -26.62
C GLN A 128 -12.30 -11.66 -25.21
N THR A 129 -11.80 -10.44 -25.07
CA THR A 129 -11.82 -9.59 -23.87
C THR A 129 -12.86 -8.48 -24.01
N GLY A 130 -13.25 -7.87 -22.90
CA GLY A 130 -14.06 -6.67 -22.85
C GLY A 130 -13.33 -5.50 -23.52
N SER A 131 -14.09 -4.55 -24.05
CA SER A 131 -13.52 -3.44 -24.85
C SER A 131 -13.48 -2.11 -24.09
N GLU A 132 -14.13 -2.02 -22.92
CA GLU A 132 -14.27 -0.78 -22.15
C GLU A 132 -13.56 -0.84 -20.79
N ALA A 133 -13.03 -2.00 -20.40
CA ALA A 133 -12.25 -2.20 -19.18
C ALA A 133 -10.96 -2.96 -19.46
N ALA A 134 -9.97 -2.78 -18.60
CA ALA A 134 -8.61 -3.25 -18.81
C ALA A 134 -8.44 -4.77 -18.75
N THR A 135 -7.40 -5.24 -19.45
CA THR A 135 -6.92 -6.62 -19.40
C THR A 135 -5.62 -6.70 -18.59
N PHE A 136 -5.60 -7.55 -17.56
CA PHE A 136 -4.40 -7.85 -16.78
C PHE A 136 -3.79 -9.18 -17.20
N LEU A 137 -2.52 -9.15 -17.63
CA LEU A 137 -1.80 -10.34 -18.11
C LEU A 137 -0.81 -10.84 -17.05
N PHE A 138 -1.16 -11.93 -16.39
CA PHE A 138 -0.33 -12.60 -15.39
C PHE A 138 0.69 -13.55 -16.03
N VAL A 139 1.97 -13.22 -15.87
CA VAL A 139 3.12 -14.02 -16.31
C VAL A 139 3.95 -14.43 -15.09
N PRO A 140 3.83 -15.68 -14.59
CA PRO A 140 4.23 -15.99 -13.21
C PRO A 140 5.71 -15.91 -12.86
N GLU A 141 6.60 -16.01 -13.84
CA GLU A 141 8.06 -16.00 -13.64
C GLU A 141 8.74 -14.94 -14.53
N LEU A 142 7.98 -13.94 -15.02
CA LEU A 142 8.56 -12.87 -15.83
C LEU A 142 9.46 -11.98 -14.97
N THR A 143 10.72 -11.88 -15.38
CA THR A 143 11.76 -11.07 -14.73
C THR A 143 12.47 -10.23 -15.79
N VAL A 144 12.71 -8.96 -15.47
CA VAL A 144 13.56 -8.07 -16.28
C VAL A 144 15.01 -8.53 -16.14
N GLU A 145 15.65 -8.75 -17.28
CA GLU A 145 17.07 -9.05 -17.34
C GLU A 145 17.86 -7.75 -17.23
N TRP A 146 18.95 -7.76 -16.48
CA TRP A 146 19.82 -6.61 -16.29
C TRP A 146 21.28 -7.03 -16.47
N ASP A 147 22.03 -6.22 -17.21
CA ASP A 147 23.46 -6.39 -17.37
C ASP A 147 24.18 -5.31 -16.56
N THR A 148 24.84 -5.72 -15.47
CA THR A 148 25.64 -4.85 -14.59
C THR A 148 26.78 -4.15 -15.32
N THR A 149 27.27 -4.72 -16.41
CA THR A 149 28.45 -4.24 -17.15
C THR A 149 28.09 -3.07 -18.04
N THR A 150 26.95 -3.18 -18.73
CA THR A 150 26.45 -2.16 -19.66
C THR A 150 25.42 -1.22 -19.03
N LEU A 151 24.95 -1.53 -17.82
CA LEU A 151 23.85 -0.84 -17.14
C LEU A 151 22.57 -0.80 -17.99
N SER A 152 22.32 -1.86 -18.76
CA SER A 152 21.13 -2.00 -19.60
C SER A 152 20.16 -3.01 -19.03
N THR A 153 18.87 -2.76 -19.24
CA THR A 153 17.79 -3.69 -18.93
C THR A 153 17.17 -4.23 -20.22
N THR A 154 16.64 -5.45 -20.16
CA THR A 154 15.92 -6.08 -21.28
C THR A 154 14.69 -6.77 -20.73
N LEU A 155 13.56 -6.61 -21.42
CA LEU A 155 12.32 -7.28 -21.10
C LEU A 155 12.19 -8.56 -21.94
N PRO A 156 12.26 -9.75 -21.34
CA PRO A 156 11.97 -10.99 -22.07
C PRO A 156 10.57 -10.95 -22.67
N HIS A 157 10.43 -11.53 -23.88
CA HIS A 157 9.18 -11.57 -24.63
C HIS A 157 8.60 -10.19 -25.01
N ALA A 158 9.43 -9.13 -25.04
CA ALA A 158 9.00 -7.77 -25.38
C ALA A 158 8.16 -7.69 -26.68
N GLU A 159 8.55 -8.41 -27.73
CA GLU A 159 7.81 -8.44 -29.00
C GLU A 159 6.39 -8.98 -28.83
N GLN A 160 6.23 -10.08 -28.08
CA GLN A 160 4.92 -10.69 -27.85
C GLN A 160 4.05 -9.83 -26.94
N LEU A 161 4.63 -9.21 -25.91
CA LEU A 161 3.93 -8.31 -25.00
C LEU A 161 3.44 -7.06 -25.75
N ALA A 162 4.30 -6.44 -26.55
CA ALA A 162 3.92 -5.30 -27.40
C ALA A 162 2.80 -5.66 -28.39
N ALA A 163 2.89 -6.85 -29.00
CA ALA A 163 1.87 -7.31 -29.94
C ALA A 163 0.51 -7.59 -29.27
N ILE A 164 0.50 -8.15 -28.06
CA ILE A 164 -0.73 -8.35 -27.28
C ILE A 164 -1.36 -7.00 -26.92
N SER A 165 -0.57 -6.08 -26.35
CA SER A 165 -1.02 -4.73 -26.00
C SER A 165 -1.55 -3.94 -27.20
N ALA A 166 -0.96 -4.11 -28.39
CA ALA A 166 -1.43 -3.45 -29.60
C ALA A 166 -2.64 -4.13 -30.28
N THR A 167 -2.93 -5.39 -29.94
CA THR A 167 -4.07 -6.13 -30.49
C THR A 167 -5.37 -5.73 -29.81
N LEU A 168 -5.30 -5.42 -28.52
CA LEU A 168 -6.45 -5.12 -27.68
C LEU A 168 -6.78 -3.62 -27.72
N PRO A 169 -8.06 -3.23 -27.89
CA PRO A 169 -8.47 -1.81 -27.84
C PRO A 169 -8.42 -1.22 -26.43
N GLU A 170 -8.57 -2.05 -25.40
CA GLU A 170 -8.51 -1.68 -23.99
C GLU A 170 -7.05 -1.61 -23.46
N PRO A 171 -6.80 -0.93 -22.32
CA PRO A 171 -5.50 -0.95 -21.67
C PRO A 171 -5.08 -2.37 -21.25
N VAL A 172 -3.80 -2.70 -21.47
CA VAL A 172 -3.21 -3.98 -21.06
C VAL A 172 -2.07 -3.75 -20.07
N THR A 173 -2.18 -4.33 -18.88
CA THR A 173 -1.17 -4.24 -17.83
C THR A 173 -0.56 -5.60 -17.51
N ILE A 174 0.76 -5.68 -17.53
CA ILE A 174 1.50 -6.91 -17.28
C ILE A 174 1.75 -7.09 -15.79
N LEU A 175 1.34 -8.24 -15.25
CA LEU A 175 1.63 -8.67 -13.89
C LEU A 175 2.82 -9.63 -13.91
N ALA A 176 4.02 -9.09 -13.69
CA ALA A 176 5.30 -9.79 -13.81
C ALA A 176 5.66 -10.50 -12.51
N GLY A 177 5.47 -11.82 -12.48
CA GLY A 177 5.61 -12.60 -11.26
C GLY A 177 6.99 -12.54 -10.61
N GLY A 178 8.05 -12.53 -11.43
CA GLY A 178 9.44 -12.54 -10.98
C GLY A 178 10.05 -11.15 -10.79
N GLN A 179 9.24 -10.10 -10.68
CA GLN A 179 9.68 -8.74 -10.29
C GLN A 179 9.27 -8.41 -8.85
N PRO A 180 9.98 -7.53 -8.13
CA PRO A 180 9.61 -7.12 -6.77
C PRO A 180 8.17 -6.56 -6.71
N ALA A 181 7.48 -6.71 -5.57
CA ALA A 181 6.07 -6.29 -5.46
C ALA A 181 5.85 -4.79 -5.73
N GLU A 182 6.82 -3.96 -5.34
CA GLU A 182 6.79 -2.51 -5.54
C GLU A 182 7.40 -2.08 -6.89
N TYR A 183 7.80 -3.02 -7.75
CA TYR A 183 8.28 -2.70 -9.08
C TYR A 183 7.12 -2.20 -9.96
N TYR A 184 7.31 -1.02 -10.55
CA TYR A 184 6.46 -0.49 -11.60
C TYR A 184 7.32 0.12 -12.69
N HIS A 185 7.03 -0.19 -13.95
CA HIS A 185 7.66 0.45 -15.09
C HIS A 185 6.73 0.44 -16.30
N GLU A 186 6.72 1.53 -17.04
CA GLU A 186 6.03 1.62 -18.33
C GLU A 186 7.05 1.49 -19.45
N TRP A 187 7.03 0.35 -20.13
CA TRP A 187 7.97 0.06 -21.22
C TRP A 187 7.48 0.67 -22.53
N GLU A 188 8.32 1.44 -23.21
CA GLU A 188 8.09 1.81 -24.61
C GLU A 188 8.70 0.73 -25.53
N LEU A 189 7.84 -0.06 -26.17
CA LEU A 189 8.27 -1.20 -27.00
C LEU A 189 7.95 -0.98 -28.47
N PRO A 190 8.85 -1.34 -29.40
CA PRO A 190 8.59 -1.21 -30.83
C PRO A 190 7.58 -2.24 -31.34
N TYR A 191 6.61 -1.81 -32.13
CA TYR A 191 5.63 -2.67 -32.80
C TYR A 191 5.15 -2.03 -34.11
N ASN A 192 5.22 -2.75 -35.24
CA ASN A 192 4.75 -2.31 -36.56
C ASN A 192 5.12 -0.86 -36.95
N HIS A 193 6.40 -0.48 -36.76
CA HIS A 193 6.94 0.86 -37.03
C HIS A 193 6.41 2.00 -36.14
N SER A 194 5.69 1.66 -35.07
CA SER A 194 5.31 2.56 -33.97
C SER A 194 5.86 2.05 -32.64
N SER A 195 5.69 2.84 -31.58
CA SER A 195 5.94 2.43 -30.20
C SER A 195 4.61 2.12 -29.50
N VAL A 196 4.62 1.16 -28.58
CA VAL A 196 3.49 0.77 -27.73
C VAL A 196 3.96 0.85 -26.28
N HIS A 197 3.17 1.53 -25.44
CA HIS A 197 3.42 1.58 -24.01
C HIS A 197 2.86 0.32 -23.34
N VAL A 198 3.70 -0.35 -22.56
CA VAL A 198 3.37 -1.59 -21.85
C VAL A 198 3.63 -1.40 -20.36
N PRO A 199 2.61 -0.99 -19.58
CA PRO A 199 2.75 -0.90 -18.13
C PRO A 199 2.95 -2.29 -17.52
N MET A 200 3.91 -2.39 -16.61
CA MET A 200 4.27 -3.62 -15.94
C MET A 200 4.41 -3.39 -14.43
N SER A 201 3.76 -4.25 -13.65
CA SER A 201 3.87 -4.28 -12.19
C SER A 201 4.40 -5.63 -11.74
N GLY A 202 5.33 -5.64 -10.77
CA GLY A 202 5.89 -6.87 -10.22
C GLY A 202 5.02 -7.49 -9.14
N LEU A 203 4.97 -8.83 -9.06
CA LEU A 203 4.16 -9.56 -8.07
C LEU A 203 4.94 -10.21 -6.92
N GLY A 204 6.24 -9.91 -6.79
CA GLY A 204 7.04 -10.20 -5.60
C GLY A 204 7.61 -11.61 -5.48
N ALA A 205 7.57 -12.47 -6.50
CA ALA A 205 8.25 -13.77 -6.46
C ALA A 205 9.74 -13.66 -6.79
N THR A 206 10.44 -12.78 -6.08
CA THR A 206 11.88 -12.56 -6.24
C THR A 206 12.67 -13.38 -5.21
N GLU A 207 13.87 -13.80 -5.59
CA GLU A 207 14.84 -14.34 -4.63
C GLU A 207 15.50 -13.23 -3.78
N HIS A 208 15.48 -12.00 -4.31
CA HIS A 208 16.06 -10.80 -3.73
C HIS A 208 14.94 -9.93 -3.16
N GLY A 209 14.97 -9.70 -1.85
CA GLY A 209 13.89 -9.04 -1.11
C GLY A 209 13.38 -9.94 0.02
N GLY A 210 12.84 -9.33 1.08
CA GLY A 210 12.17 -10.08 2.14
C GLY A 210 11.00 -10.89 1.60
N ALA A 211 10.58 -11.90 2.36
CA ALA A 211 9.33 -12.60 2.05
C ALA A 211 8.17 -11.60 2.22
N MET A 212 7.48 -11.25 1.14
CA MET A 212 6.39 -10.28 1.13
C MET A 212 5.09 -10.90 0.60
N PHE A 213 3.97 -10.35 1.05
CA PHE A 213 2.65 -10.45 0.42
C PHE A 213 2.25 -9.07 -0.07
N ALA A 214 1.49 -8.99 -1.15
CA ALA A 214 1.04 -7.70 -1.65
C ALA A 214 -0.38 -7.75 -2.20
N GLN A 215 -1.18 -6.75 -1.87
CA GLN A 215 -2.47 -6.52 -2.51
C GLN A 215 -2.29 -5.51 -3.64
N TYR A 216 -3.02 -5.72 -4.73
CA TYR A 216 -3.04 -4.86 -5.90
C TYR A 216 -4.47 -4.40 -6.15
N THR A 217 -4.67 -3.09 -6.13
CA THR A 217 -5.93 -2.47 -6.54
C THR A 217 -5.87 -2.23 -8.05
N CYS A 218 -6.55 -3.07 -8.80
CA CYS A 218 -6.59 -3.09 -10.27
C CYS A 218 -7.85 -2.38 -10.78
N THR A 219 -7.71 -1.28 -11.51
CA THR A 219 -8.87 -0.51 -12.00
C THR A 219 -9.26 -0.91 -13.43
N ALA A 220 -10.51 -0.60 -13.82
CA ALA A 220 -10.97 -0.77 -15.19
C ALA A 220 -10.18 0.06 -16.22
N ARG A 221 -9.41 1.07 -15.78
CA ARG A 221 -8.54 1.87 -16.65
C ARG A 221 -7.13 1.29 -16.82
N GLY A 222 -6.84 0.15 -16.19
CA GLY A 222 -5.54 -0.52 -16.28
C GLY A 222 -4.50 -0.01 -15.28
N SER A 223 -4.85 0.96 -14.44
CA SER A 223 -3.99 1.38 -13.34
C SER A 223 -3.95 0.30 -12.25
N ILE A 224 -2.78 0.13 -11.64
CA ILE A 224 -2.55 -0.87 -10.60
C ILE A 224 -1.76 -0.26 -9.46
N ALA A 225 -2.27 -0.28 -8.23
CA ALA A 225 -1.53 0.19 -7.05
C ALA A 225 -1.18 -0.99 -6.16
N ALA A 226 0.09 -1.13 -5.78
CA ALA A 226 0.57 -2.23 -4.95
C ALA A 226 0.74 -1.80 -3.49
N GLU A 227 0.16 -2.56 -2.56
CA GLU A 227 0.44 -2.49 -1.13
C GLU A 227 1.22 -3.74 -0.71
N ALA A 228 2.54 -3.61 -0.59
CA ALA A 228 3.42 -4.69 -0.12
C ALA A 228 3.62 -4.63 1.41
N VAL A 229 3.45 -5.80 2.04
CA VAL A 229 3.66 -6.05 3.46
C VAL A 229 4.62 -7.23 3.62
N ASP A 230 5.62 -7.09 4.48
CA ASP A 230 6.46 -8.23 4.84
C ASP A 230 5.57 -9.36 5.39
N ALA A 231 5.77 -10.58 4.89
CA ALA A 231 4.99 -11.74 5.27
C ALA A 231 5.14 -12.10 6.76
N ASP A 232 6.14 -11.51 7.42
CA ASP A 232 6.31 -11.60 8.85
C ASP A 232 5.45 -10.64 9.69
N GLN A 233 4.75 -9.70 9.07
CA GLN A 233 3.77 -8.89 9.77
C GLN A 233 2.44 -9.65 9.98
N PHE A 234 2.35 -10.92 9.57
CA PHE A 234 1.15 -11.75 9.70
C PHE A 234 1.31 -12.89 10.72
N GLY A 235 0.16 -13.37 11.21
CA GLY A 235 0.06 -14.33 12.30
C GLY A 235 0.65 -13.79 13.60
N LEU A 236 1.28 -14.65 14.39
CA LEU A 236 1.88 -14.26 15.67
C LEU A 236 2.92 -13.14 15.57
N ARG A 237 3.62 -13.04 14.44
CA ARG A 237 4.69 -12.05 14.24
C ARG A 237 4.16 -10.65 13.92
N ALA A 238 2.85 -10.50 13.70
CA ALA A 238 2.16 -9.22 13.70
C ALA A 238 2.25 -8.49 15.05
N LEU A 239 2.46 -9.23 16.14
CA LEU A 239 2.47 -8.65 17.48
C LEU A 239 3.78 -7.91 17.77
N ASN A 240 3.66 -6.69 18.31
CA ASN A 240 4.81 -5.89 18.71
C ASN A 240 5.68 -6.66 19.71
N GLY A 241 6.96 -6.84 19.38
CA GLY A 241 7.91 -7.59 20.21
C GLY A 241 7.95 -9.11 19.93
N VAL A 242 7.18 -9.62 18.98
CA VAL A 242 7.19 -11.04 18.59
C VAL A 242 8.00 -11.27 17.32
N GLY A 243 9.30 -11.51 17.49
CA GLY A 243 10.17 -12.00 16.41
C GLY A 243 9.97 -13.50 16.13
N GLN A 244 10.68 -14.03 15.12
CA GLN A 244 10.59 -15.44 14.71
C GLN A 244 10.81 -16.43 15.86
N SER A 245 11.81 -16.19 16.71
CA SER A 245 12.12 -17.09 17.83
C SER A 245 11.01 -17.07 18.89
N THR A 246 10.44 -15.90 19.18
CA THR A 246 9.31 -15.75 20.11
C THR A 246 8.06 -16.42 19.56
N ALA A 247 7.76 -16.24 18.27
CA ALA A 247 6.66 -16.94 17.61
C ALA A 247 6.80 -18.47 17.67
N GLN A 248 8.01 -19.01 17.51
CA GLN A 248 8.23 -20.47 17.65
C GLN A 248 8.01 -20.96 19.08
N ARG A 249 8.40 -20.18 20.09
CA ARG A 249 8.13 -20.49 21.51
C ARG A 249 6.64 -20.48 21.81
N LEU A 250 5.91 -19.48 21.31
CA LEU A 250 4.45 -19.39 21.42
C LEU A 250 3.75 -20.60 20.79
N ARG A 251 4.18 -21.02 19.58
CA ARG A 251 3.66 -22.24 18.93
C ARG A 251 3.91 -23.51 19.74
N THR A 252 5.06 -23.58 20.42
CA THR A 252 5.37 -24.71 21.31
C THR A 252 4.45 -24.76 22.53
N GLN A 253 3.94 -23.60 22.97
CA GLN A 253 2.90 -23.49 24.01
C GLN A 253 1.47 -23.67 23.47
N GLY A 254 1.31 -23.98 22.18
CA GLY A 254 0.01 -24.21 21.56
C GLY A 254 -0.63 -22.97 20.91
N CYS A 255 -0.06 -21.77 21.07
CA CYS A 255 -0.59 -20.56 20.42
C CYS A 255 -0.25 -20.55 18.93
N GLN A 256 -1.26 -20.41 18.06
CA GLN A 256 -1.10 -20.34 16.60
C GLN A 256 -1.49 -18.97 16.03
N THR A 257 -2.36 -18.24 16.72
CA THR A 257 -2.97 -16.98 16.29
C THR A 257 -2.77 -15.87 17.32
N THR A 258 -3.00 -14.61 16.92
CA THR A 258 -3.00 -13.45 17.83
C THR A 258 -4.08 -13.59 18.91
N THR A 259 -5.25 -14.13 18.56
CA THR A 259 -6.33 -14.48 19.51
C THR A 259 -5.90 -15.51 20.55
N ASP A 260 -5.07 -16.51 20.18
CA ASP A 260 -4.53 -17.44 21.18
C ASP A 260 -3.63 -16.75 22.20
N VAL A 261 -2.89 -15.72 21.77
CA VAL A 261 -2.02 -14.92 22.65
C VAL A 261 -2.84 -14.00 23.55
N GLN A 262 -3.91 -13.40 23.02
CA GLN A 262 -4.85 -12.60 23.79
C GLN A 262 -5.53 -13.40 24.91
N ASN A 263 -5.82 -14.69 24.66
CA ASN A 263 -6.41 -15.58 25.65
C ASN A 263 -5.38 -16.20 26.61
N LEU A 264 -4.09 -15.92 26.42
CA LEU A 264 -3.02 -16.46 27.23
C LEU A 264 -2.77 -15.58 28.46
N ALA A 265 -2.67 -16.18 29.64
CA ALA A 265 -2.30 -15.45 30.84
C ALA A 265 -0.92 -14.78 30.70
N ILE A 266 -0.80 -13.53 31.14
CA ILE A 266 0.46 -12.75 31.10
C ILE A 266 1.59 -13.48 31.85
N SER A 267 1.27 -14.21 32.93
CA SER A 267 2.25 -15.04 33.66
C SER A 267 2.86 -16.11 32.76
N THR A 268 2.04 -16.76 31.92
CA THR A 268 2.49 -17.79 30.98
C THR A 268 3.36 -17.20 29.87
N LEU A 269 3.06 -15.97 29.42
CA LEU A 269 3.93 -15.24 28.51
C LEU A 269 5.28 -14.91 29.15
N THR A 270 5.29 -14.53 30.42
CA THR A 270 6.50 -14.17 31.18
C THR A 270 7.38 -15.38 31.49
N ASP A 271 6.79 -16.57 31.62
CA ASP A 271 7.53 -17.82 31.79
C ASP A 271 8.29 -18.25 30.52
N LEU A 272 8.02 -17.62 29.37
CA LEU A 272 8.77 -17.89 28.15
C LEU A 272 10.17 -17.27 28.21
N PRO A 273 11.24 -18.04 27.88
CA PRO A 273 12.60 -17.51 27.85
C PRO A 273 12.72 -16.23 27.01
N GLY A 274 13.31 -15.20 27.59
CA GLY A 274 13.56 -13.91 26.94
C GLY A 274 12.36 -12.95 26.90
N ILE A 275 11.24 -13.27 27.54
CA ILE A 275 10.09 -12.37 27.68
C ILE A 275 9.99 -11.90 29.14
N GLY A 276 10.25 -10.62 29.38
CA GLY A 276 9.99 -10.01 30.68
C GLY A 276 8.53 -9.56 30.82
N GLN A 277 8.10 -9.29 32.05
CA GLN A 277 6.73 -8.85 32.37
C GLN A 277 6.23 -7.71 31.46
N THR A 278 7.01 -6.64 31.31
CA THR A 278 6.66 -5.48 30.46
C THR A 278 6.49 -5.86 28.99
N THR A 279 7.31 -6.79 28.49
CA THR A 279 7.21 -7.29 27.12
C THR A 279 5.95 -8.16 26.95
N ALA A 280 5.65 -9.03 27.92
CA ALA A 280 4.44 -9.83 27.93
C ALA A 280 3.18 -8.96 27.92
N GLU A 281 3.13 -7.94 28.77
CA GLU A 281 2.04 -6.96 28.84
C GLU A 281 1.88 -6.22 27.51
N LYS A 282 2.98 -5.79 26.88
CA LYS A 282 2.95 -5.12 25.58
C LYS A 282 2.46 -6.03 24.45
N ILE A 283 2.92 -7.28 24.41
CA ILE A 283 2.48 -8.28 23.42
C ILE A 283 0.97 -8.52 23.56
N HIS A 284 0.49 -8.71 24.79
CA HIS A 284 -0.93 -8.93 25.07
C HIS A 284 -1.77 -7.71 24.73
N ALA A 285 -1.35 -6.50 25.14
CA ALA A 285 -2.05 -5.26 24.80
C ALA A 285 -2.07 -5.01 23.28
N HIS A 286 -1.02 -5.39 22.55
CA HIS A 286 -1.03 -5.27 21.10
C HIS A 286 -1.94 -6.29 20.42
N ALA A 287 -2.11 -7.49 21.02
CA ALA A 287 -3.10 -8.45 20.53
C ALA A 287 -4.52 -7.88 20.66
N ASP A 288 -4.82 -7.19 21.77
CA ASP A 288 -6.08 -6.45 21.93
C ASP A 288 -6.23 -5.36 20.86
N VAL A 289 -5.19 -4.55 20.63
CA VAL A 289 -5.22 -3.43 19.65
C VAL A 289 -5.48 -3.92 18.21
N ILE A 290 -4.85 -5.03 17.79
CA ILE A 290 -5.10 -5.61 16.46
C ILE A 290 -6.54 -6.15 16.35
N ASP A 291 -7.08 -6.73 17.42
CA ASP A 291 -8.42 -7.33 17.43
C ASP A 291 -9.53 -6.26 17.45
N THR A 292 -9.37 -5.20 18.24
CA THR A 292 -10.40 -4.15 18.39
C THR A 292 -10.30 -3.05 17.35
N GLY A 293 -9.14 -2.87 16.73
CA GLY A 293 -8.86 -1.70 15.89
C GLY A 293 -8.67 -0.40 16.71
N GLU A 294 -8.74 -0.45 18.04
CA GLU A 294 -8.61 0.74 18.87
C GLU A 294 -7.15 0.94 19.32
N PRO A 295 -6.56 2.13 19.14
CA PRO A 295 -5.20 2.39 19.59
C PRO A 295 -5.16 2.51 21.12
N ILE A 296 -4.02 2.17 21.72
CA ILE A 296 -3.78 2.34 23.16
C ILE A 296 -2.63 3.33 23.36
N VAL A 297 -2.86 4.35 24.19
CA VAL A 297 -1.81 5.31 24.60
C VAL A 297 -1.15 4.84 25.89
N LEU A 298 0.18 4.73 25.86
CA LEU A 298 1.02 4.15 26.92
C LEU A 298 1.66 5.21 27.85
N THR A 299 1.35 6.49 27.64
CA THR A 299 2.04 7.62 28.29
C THR A 299 1.08 8.77 28.58
N ASN A 300 1.50 9.72 29.42
CA ASN A 300 0.81 10.98 29.65
C ASN A 300 1.32 12.14 28.78
N LYS A 301 2.30 11.89 27.91
CA LYS A 301 2.81 12.91 26.97
C LYS A 301 1.72 13.23 25.95
N THR A 302 1.55 14.50 25.62
CA THR A 302 0.66 14.91 24.51
C THR A 302 1.39 14.70 23.18
N PRO A 303 0.71 14.19 22.13
CA PRO A 303 1.33 14.02 20.79
C PRO A 303 1.84 15.33 20.20
N VAL A 304 1.05 16.39 20.34
CA VAL A 304 1.34 17.72 19.76
C VAL A 304 1.02 18.79 20.80
N LYS A 305 1.86 19.83 20.86
CA LYS A 305 1.52 21.06 21.60
C LYS A 305 1.25 22.17 20.60
N THR A 306 0.12 22.84 20.74
CA THR A 306 -0.28 23.94 19.87
C THR A 306 -0.12 25.27 20.61
N ARG A 307 0.13 26.37 19.88
CA ARG A 307 0.42 27.68 20.47
C ARG A 307 -0.82 28.37 21.05
N ASP A 308 -1.99 28.04 20.53
CA ASP A 308 -3.25 28.75 20.77
C ASP A 308 -4.46 27.81 20.83
N ASP A 309 -4.22 26.55 21.20
CA ASP A 309 -5.21 25.48 21.32
C ASP A 309 -5.95 25.11 20.01
N ARG A 310 -5.63 25.74 18.87
CA ARG A 310 -6.13 25.29 17.57
C ARG A 310 -5.51 23.95 17.18
N PRO A 311 -6.24 23.07 16.46
CA PRO A 311 -5.66 21.88 15.84
C PRO A 311 -4.40 22.20 15.03
N PRO A 312 -3.39 21.31 15.00
CA PRO A 312 -2.27 21.48 14.09
C PRO A 312 -2.73 21.39 12.63
N LEU A 313 -2.03 22.09 11.75
CA LEU A 313 -2.15 21.88 10.30
C LEU A 313 -1.51 20.55 9.94
N CYS A 314 -2.18 19.74 9.13
CA CYS A 314 -1.59 18.53 8.57
C CYS A 314 -0.91 18.92 7.25
N LEU A 315 0.38 18.61 7.14
CA LEU A 315 1.20 18.86 5.96
C LEU A 315 1.65 17.52 5.39
N ASP A 316 1.63 17.44 4.08
CA ASP A 316 2.24 16.37 3.30
C ASP A 316 2.85 16.94 2.01
N ILE A 317 3.88 16.27 1.47
CA ILE A 317 4.59 16.69 0.26
C ILE A 317 4.73 15.55 -0.74
N GLU A 318 4.63 15.89 -2.03
CA GLU A 318 4.96 14.97 -3.11
C GLU A 318 6.25 15.37 -3.79
N THR A 319 7.07 14.36 -4.10
CA THR A 319 8.39 14.54 -4.70
C THR A 319 8.56 13.68 -5.94
N ASP A 320 9.59 13.96 -6.73
CA ASP A 320 9.97 13.14 -7.88
C ASP A 320 10.73 11.85 -7.48
N GLY A 321 10.85 11.56 -6.19
CA GLY A 321 11.45 10.32 -5.67
C GLY A 321 12.05 10.50 -4.27
N LEU A 322 12.62 9.43 -3.71
CA LEU A 322 13.18 9.43 -2.34
C LEU A 322 14.47 10.25 -2.16
N SER A 323 15.09 10.68 -3.26
CA SER A 323 16.22 11.62 -3.29
C SER A 323 15.81 12.77 -4.19
N PRO A 324 14.94 13.66 -3.69
CA PRO A 324 14.15 14.53 -4.53
C PRO A 324 15.01 15.60 -5.19
N THR A 325 14.72 15.87 -6.46
CA THR A 325 15.23 17.05 -7.17
C THR A 325 14.22 18.20 -7.14
N ILE A 326 12.96 17.91 -6.80
CA ILE A 326 11.88 18.87 -6.63
C ILE A 326 10.82 18.35 -5.65
N ILE A 327 10.29 19.24 -4.82
CA ILE A 327 8.98 19.07 -4.17
C ILE A 327 7.96 19.71 -5.11
N TRP A 328 7.25 18.90 -5.87
CA TRP A 328 6.36 19.41 -6.92
C TRP A 328 4.94 19.62 -6.43
N GLN A 329 4.57 19.07 -5.27
CA GLN A 329 3.31 19.37 -4.63
C GLN A 329 3.43 19.49 -3.10
N PHE A 330 2.73 20.49 -2.56
CA PHE A 330 2.52 20.67 -1.12
C PHE A 330 1.02 20.61 -0.84
N GLY A 331 0.62 19.76 0.10
CA GLY A 331 -0.74 19.69 0.62
C GLY A 331 -0.82 20.20 2.05
N VAL A 332 -1.74 21.11 2.34
CA VAL A 332 -1.99 21.60 3.71
C VAL A 332 -3.47 21.47 4.02
N TYR A 333 -3.80 20.62 4.98
CA TYR A 333 -5.14 20.49 5.53
C TYR A 333 -5.24 21.23 6.86
N ASP A 334 -6.26 22.09 6.99
CA ASP A 334 -6.61 22.77 8.24
C ASP A 334 -7.88 22.14 8.85
N PRO A 335 -7.75 21.32 9.90
CA PRO A 335 -8.90 20.72 10.57
C PRO A 335 -9.80 21.73 11.29
N ALA A 336 -9.30 22.93 11.59
CA ALA A 336 -10.10 23.95 12.28
C ALA A 336 -11.18 24.55 11.38
N THR A 337 -10.92 24.59 10.07
CA THR A 337 -11.81 25.15 9.03
C THR A 337 -12.30 24.10 8.04
N ASP A 338 -11.79 22.87 8.12
CA ASP A 338 -12.00 21.78 7.16
C ASP A 338 -11.65 22.18 5.72
N THR A 339 -10.53 22.88 5.56
CA THR A 339 -10.07 23.37 4.24
C THR A 339 -8.74 22.73 3.86
N TYR A 340 -8.62 22.31 2.61
CA TYR A 340 -7.38 21.83 2.02
C TYR A 340 -6.86 22.83 0.98
N GLN A 341 -5.57 23.14 1.06
CA GLN A 341 -4.85 23.98 0.09
C GLN A 341 -3.73 23.15 -0.54
N ALA A 342 -3.69 23.15 -1.87
CA ALA A 342 -2.60 22.53 -2.64
C ALA A 342 -1.78 23.59 -3.38
N PHE A 343 -0.49 23.34 -3.50
CA PHE A 343 0.44 24.05 -4.39
C PHE A 343 1.07 23.00 -5.30
N ILE A 344 0.97 23.17 -6.62
CA ILE A 344 1.38 22.13 -7.59
C ILE A 344 2.19 22.78 -8.71
N GLU A 345 3.38 22.24 -9.00
CA GLU A 345 4.23 22.67 -10.11
C GLU A 345 3.82 21.99 -11.42
N LYS A 346 3.20 22.77 -12.32
CA LYS A 346 2.70 22.30 -13.62
C LYS A 346 3.43 22.93 -14.82
N GLN A 347 4.13 24.04 -14.62
CA GLN A 347 4.61 24.90 -15.72
C GLN A 347 6.12 24.75 -15.92
N HIS A 348 6.85 24.55 -14.83
CA HIS A 348 8.30 24.48 -14.79
C HIS A 348 8.75 23.22 -14.02
N PRO A 349 8.52 22.01 -14.57
CA PRO A 349 8.71 20.75 -13.83
C PRO A 349 10.15 20.40 -13.44
N LYS A 350 11.12 21.26 -13.78
CA LYS A 350 12.53 21.16 -13.40
C LYS A 350 12.98 22.30 -12.49
N ASP A 351 12.11 23.28 -12.23
CA ASP A 351 12.41 24.42 -11.38
C ASP A 351 11.65 24.26 -10.05
N PRO A 352 12.34 23.93 -8.95
CA PRO A 352 11.68 23.77 -7.65
C PRO A 352 11.22 25.10 -7.03
N LYS A 353 11.69 26.24 -7.54
CA LYS A 353 11.46 27.54 -6.90
C LYS A 353 10.00 28.01 -6.91
N PRO A 354 9.24 27.98 -8.03
CA PRO A 354 7.94 28.63 -8.10
C PRO A 354 6.90 28.04 -7.14
N VAL A 355 6.81 26.70 -7.08
CA VAL A 355 5.90 26.01 -6.15
C VAL A 355 6.30 26.20 -4.70
N LEU A 356 7.60 26.14 -4.38
CA LEU A 356 8.13 26.37 -3.05
C LEU A 356 7.83 27.81 -2.58
N GLU A 357 8.04 28.79 -3.45
CA GLU A 357 7.79 30.21 -3.17
C GLU A 357 6.30 30.46 -2.93
N ALA A 358 5.43 29.87 -3.75
CA ALA A 358 3.99 29.96 -3.59
C ALA A 358 3.53 29.38 -2.24
N PHE A 359 4.02 28.19 -1.88
CA PHE A 359 3.73 27.54 -0.60
C PHE A 359 4.21 28.39 0.58
N ILE A 360 5.50 28.73 0.64
CA ILE A 360 6.07 29.35 1.84
C ILE A 360 5.55 30.78 2.03
N THR A 361 5.33 31.54 0.94
CA THR A 361 4.74 32.88 1.00
C THR A 361 3.33 32.82 1.58
N TRP A 362 2.50 31.90 1.09
CA TRP A 362 1.15 31.71 1.60
C TRP A 362 1.17 31.22 3.04
N PHE A 363 2.02 30.25 3.38
CA PHE A 363 2.07 29.64 4.70
C PHE A 363 2.46 30.67 5.77
N ILE A 364 3.52 31.46 5.53
CA ILE A 364 3.95 32.50 6.48
C ILE A 364 2.91 33.62 6.60
N ALA A 365 2.25 34.00 5.50
CA ALA A 365 1.24 35.06 5.53
C ALA A 365 -0.02 34.66 6.33
N ASN A 366 -0.43 33.39 6.28
CA ASN A 366 -1.72 32.95 6.82
C ASN A 366 -1.61 32.09 8.10
N HIS A 367 -0.47 31.44 8.32
CA HIS A 367 -0.34 30.34 9.28
C HIS A 367 0.97 30.32 10.08
N ARG A 368 1.77 31.40 10.09
CA ARG A 368 3.04 31.47 10.84
C ARG A 368 2.94 31.12 12.34
N ASP A 369 1.76 31.27 12.93
CA ASP A 369 1.48 31.02 14.33
C ASP A 369 0.92 29.61 14.58
N ARG A 370 0.63 28.83 13.52
CA ARG A 370 0.12 27.47 13.61
C ARG A 370 1.23 26.46 13.85
N THR A 371 0.86 25.39 14.54
CA THR A 371 1.67 24.17 14.63
C THR A 371 1.43 23.30 13.41
N VAL A 372 2.48 22.69 12.88
CA VAL A 372 2.42 21.77 11.73
C VAL A 372 2.68 20.35 12.22
N LEU A 373 1.88 19.41 11.71
CA LEU A 373 1.97 17.99 11.97
C LEU A 373 2.20 17.25 10.64
N THR A 374 3.10 16.26 10.68
CA THR A 374 3.39 15.33 9.57
C THR A 374 3.39 13.89 10.08
N TRP A 375 3.32 12.93 9.16
CA TRP A 375 3.67 11.54 9.42
C TRP A 375 5.11 11.27 8.96
N ASN A 376 6.05 11.02 9.88
CA ASN A 376 7.46 10.79 9.56
C ASN A 376 8.22 12.00 8.98
N GLY A 377 7.67 13.22 9.12
CA GLY A 377 8.27 14.40 8.50
C GLY A 377 9.63 14.82 9.04
N TYR A 378 10.04 14.41 10.26
CA TYR A 378 11.41 14.66 10.71
C TYR A 378 12.47 13.87 9.93
N ASN A 379 12.06 12.80 9.24
CA ASN A 379 12.94 12.00 8.40
C ASN A 379 12.72 12.22 6.91
N PHE A 380 11.75 13.04 6.51
CA PHE A 380 11.43 13.26 5.10
C PHE A 380 11.03 14.70 4.84
N ASP A 381 9.81 15.10 5.17
CA ASP A 381 9.21 16.39 4.80
C ASP A 381 10.07 17.58 5.21
N TYR A 382 10.30 17.74 6.52
CA TYR A 382 10.96 18.93 7.06
C TYR A 382 12.42 19.07 6.59
N PRO A 383 13.26 18.01 6.60
CA PRO A 383 14.61 18.09 6.05
C PRO A 383 14.64 18.55 4.58
N HIS A 384 13.76 18.02 3.73
CA HIS A 384 13.72 18.41 2.32
C HIS A 384 13.21 19.84 2.16
N ILE A 385 12.14 20.24 2.84
CA ILE A 385 11.64 21.62 2.79
C ILE A 385 12.75 22.61 3.20
N THR A 386 13.43 22.35 4.32
CA THR A 386 14.56 23.18 4.78
C THR A 386 15.67 23.23 3.72
N GLN A 387 16.07 22.07 3.17
CA GLN A 387 17.11 22.00 2.14
C GLN A 387 16.75 22.81 0.88
N PHE A 388 15.50 22.72 0.40
CA PHE A 388 15.05 23.47 -0.76
C PHE A 388 14.94 24.98 -0.47
N LEU A 389 14.51 25.37 0.72
CA LEU A 389 14.50 26.78 1.14
C LEU A 389 15.92 27.35 1.19
N GLU A 390 16.87 26.65 1.82
CA GLU A 390 18.28 27.07 1.87
C GLU A 390 18.88 27.30 0.47
N GLN A 391 18.52 26.46 -0.50
CA GLN A 391 19.07 26.52 -1.85
C GLN A 391 18.40 27.56 -2.75
N HIS A 392 17.08 27.71 -2.67
CA HIS A 392 16.31 28.46 -3.67
C HIS A 392 15.66 29.74 -3.13
N LEU A 393 15.42 29.80 -1.82
CA LEU A 393 14.65 30.85 -1.14
C LEU A 393 15.23 31.16 0.27
N PRO A 394 16.53 31.47 0.39
CA PRO A 394 17.21 31.60 1.68
C PRO A 394 16.61 32.68 2.59
N GLU A 395 15.90 33.66 2.02
CA GLU A 395 15.18 34.70 2.76
C GLU A 395 14.03 34.17 3.64
N TYR A 396 13.53 32.95 3.39
CA TYR A 396 12.46 32.34 4.16
C TYR A 396 12.95 31.34 5.23
N VAL A 397 14.24 31.01 5.28
CA VAL A 397 14.79 30.00 6.19
C VAL A 397 14.53 30.35 7.65
N GLU A 398 14.83 31.58 8.06
CA GLU A 398 14.60 32.03 9.44
C GLU A 398 13.12 31.96 9.83
N ALA A 399 12.23 32.34 8.90
CA ALA A 399 10.78 32.29 9.15
C ALA A 399 10.26 30.85 9.24
N TRP A 400 10.86 29.91 8.50
CA TRP A 400 10.54 28.49 8.56
C TRP A 400 11.06 27.83 9.84
N ASP A 401 12.27 28.15 10.27
CA ASP A 401 12.87 27.65 11.50
C ASP A 401 12.07 28.02 12.75
N ASP A 402 11.33 29.14 12.71
CA ASP A 402 10.43 29.58 13.76
C ASP A 402 9.09 28.81 13.82
N ILE A 403 8.78 27.95 12.83
CA ILE A 403 7.53 27.17 12.79
C ILE A 403 7.60 25.99 13.76
N TRP A 404 6.51 25.77 14.51
CA TRP A 404 6.41 24.62 15.41
C TRP A 404 6.02 23.37 14.65
N THR A 405 6.99 22.50 14.39
CA THR A 405 6.81 21.23 13.67
C THR A 405 6.76 20.05 14.63
N TYR A 406 5.87 19.07 14.35
CA TYR A 406 5.73 17.83 15.10
C TYR A 406 5.57 16.65 14.14
N ASP A 407 6.08 15.49 14.55
CA ASP A 407 6.00 14.25 13.80
C ASP A 407 5.23 13.20 14.61
N LEU A 408 4.06 12.81 14.10
CA LEU A 408 3.18 11.86 14.79
C LEU A 408 3.76 10.44 14.79
N TYR A 409 4.44 10.04 13.72
CA TYR A 409 5.11 8.74 13.63
C TYR A 409 6.23 8.64 14.66
N LYS A 410 7.05 9.68 14.79
CA LYS A 410 8.08 9.72 15.84
C LYS A 410 7.45 9.58 17.22
N TRP A 411 6.41 10.37 17.51
CA TRP A 411 5.79 10.35 18.82
C TRP A 411 5.14 8.99 19.12
N ALA A 412 4.30 8.47 18.23
CA ALA A 412 3.55 7.24 18.49
C ALA A 412 4.45 6.00 18.48
N VAL A 413 5.25 5.86 17.42
CA VAL A 413 5.97 4.61 17.11
C VAL A 413 7.39 4.63 17.64
N ARG A 414 8.21 5.64 17.28
CA ARG A 414 9.64 5.65 17.63
C ARG A 414 9.87 5.89 19.12
N ASP A 415 9.10 6.78 19.71
CA ASP A 415 9.16 7.07 21.14
C ASP A 415 8.33 6.06 21.96
N GLY A 416 7.60 5.15 21.30
CA GLY A 416 6.83 4.08 21.94
C GLY A 416 5.67 4.57 22.80
N ASN A 417 5.08 5.72 22.45
CA ASN A 417 4.01 6.33 23.24
C ASN A 417 2.62 5.73 22.94
N ALA A 418 2.46 4.98 21.83
CA ALA A 418 1.21 4.32 21.50
C ALA A 418 1.42 2.93 20.88
N LEU A 419 0.39 2.09 21.01
CA LEU A 419 0.19 0.88 20.21
C LEU A 419 -0.88 1.18 19.17
N LEU A 420 -0.58 0.88 17.90
CA LEU A 420 -1.45 1.20 16.76
C LEU A 420 -1.96 -0.10 16.12
N PRO A 421 -3.18 -0.09 15.55
CA PRO A 421 -3.81 -1.29 14.98
C PRO A 421 -3.31 -1.64 13.58
N GLY A 422 -2.55 -0.74 12.94
CA GLY A 422 -2.01 -0.95 11.60
C GLY A 422 -1.08 -2.17 11.54
N ARG A 423 -1.22 -2.95 10.46
CA ARG A 423 -0.35 -4.11 10.18
C ARG A 423 1.12 -3.73 10.05
N THR A 424 1.33 -2.54 9.50
CA THR A 424 2.60 -1.83 9.58
C THR A 424 2.33 -0.46 10.21
N ASN A 425 3.39 0.31 10.44
CA ASN A 425 3.27 1.70 10.84
C ASN A 425 3.34 2.67 9.65
N LYS A 426 2.98 2.24 8.43
CA LYS A 426 2.67 3.16 7.33
C LYS A 426 1.36 3.90 7.64
N LEU A 427 1.22 5.14 7.17
CA LEU A 427 0.08 6.00 7.53
C LEU A 427 -1.24 5.38 7.10
N ASP A 428 -1.33 4.96 5.84
CA ASP A 428 -2.45 4.28 5.21
C ASP A 428 -2.87 3.00 5.96
N HIS A 429 -1.92 2.15 6.38
CA HIS A 429 -2.23 0.93 7.13
C HIS A 429 -2.82 1.24 8.51
N VAL A 430 -2.28 2.25 9.20
CA VAL A 430 -2.79 2.68 10.51
C VAL A 430 -4.15 3.34 10.36
N ALA A 431 -4.33 4.23 9.39
CA ALA A 431 -5.58 4.93 9.13
C ALA A 431 -6.69 3.95 8.77
N ARG A 432 -6.44 2.99 7.86
CA ARG A 432 -7.41 1.97 7.47
C ARG A 432 -7.83 1.08 8.63
N ALA A 433 -6.88 0.67 9.48
CA ALA A 433 -7.17 -0.11 10.68
C ALA A 433 -7.94 0.69 11.75
N LEU A 434 -8.04 2.02 11.59
CA LEU A 434 -8.87 2.92 12.39
C LEU A 434 -10.17 3.32 11.66
N ASP A 435 -10.61 2.52 10.70
CA ASP A 435 -11.82 2.74 9.87
C ASP A 435 -11.80 4.05 9.07
N TYR A 436 -10.62 4.50 8.63
CA TYR A 436 -10.53 5.58 7.64
C TYR A 436 -10.90 5.07 6.24
N ASP A 437 -11.78 5.80 5.56
CA ASP A 437 -12.17 5.54 4.18
C ASP A 437 -11.29 6.37 3.23
N PRO A 438 -10.39 5.75 2.45
CA PRO A 438 -9.46 6.47 1.57
C PRO A 438 -10.15 7.03 0.33
N ALA A 439 -9.59 8.09 -0.26
CA ALA A 439 -10.11 8.72 -1.47
C ALA A 439 -10.09 7.83 -2.74
N GLY A 440 -9.54 6.61 -2.66
CA GLY A 440 -9.63 5.62 -3.74
C GLY A 440 -8.87 6.02 -5.01
N THR A 441 -7.81 6.83 -4.90
CA THR A 441 -7.08 7.34 -6.07
C THR A 441 -6.34 6.23 -6.84
N GLY A 442 -6.03 5.10 -6.19
CA GLY A 442 -5.25 4.01 -6.79
C GLY A 442 -3.85 4.45 -7.22
N LEU A 443 -3.25 5.39 -6.48
CA LEU A 443 -1.87 5.83 -6.64
C LEU A 443 -1.04 5.37 -5.44
N THR A 444 0.26 5.23 -5.67
CA THR A 444 1.28 5.05 -4.64
C THR A 444 2.33 6.13 -4.81
N GLY A 445 3.08 6.47 -3.75
CA GLY A 445 4.17 7.44 -3.85
C GLY A 445 5.18 7.14 -4.96
N ALA A 446 5.47 5.85 -5.24
CA ALA A 446 6.35 5.44 -6.33
C ALA A 446 5.76 5.76 -7.72
N GLN A 447 4.46 5.56 -7.90
CA GLN A 447 3.76 5.90 -9.15
C GLN A 447 3.62 7.40 -9.33
N THR A 448 3.30 8.11 -8.26
CA THR A 448 3.23 9.57 -8.18
C THR A 448 4.57 10.19 -8.59
N ALA A 449 5.69 9.68 -8.05
CA ALA A 449 7.02 10.09 -8.45
C ALA A 449 7.36 9.72 -9.90
N ALA A 450 7.08 8.49 -10.34
CA ALA A 450 7.38 8.03 -11.69
C ALA A 450 6.62 8.82 -12.77
N ALA A 451 5.34 9.11 -12.52
CA ALA A 451 4.50 9.94 -13.38
C ALA A 451 5.07 11.36 -13.49
N TYR A 452 5.46 11.98 -12.37
CA TYR A 452 6.08 13.30 -12.40
C TYR A 452 7.43 13.31 -13.12
N GLN A 453 8.26 12.28 -12.94
CA GLN A 453 9.52 12.15 -13.67
C GLN A 453 9.31 12.01 -15.18
N GLU A 454 8.26 11.32 -15.61
CA GLU A 454 7.89 11.21 -17.03
C GLU A 454 7.47 12.58 -17.58
N PHE A 455 6.58 13.28 -16.89
CA PHE A 455 6.19 14.65 -17.22
C PHE A 455 7.39 15.59 -17.28
N MET A 456 8.31 15.50 -16.33
CA MET A 456 9.54 16.28 -16.32
C MET A 456 10.44 15.99 -17.53
N ARG A 457 10.46 14.75 -18.04
CA ARG A 457 11.22 14.38 -19.23
C ARG A 457 10.54 14.88 -20.51
N ASN A 458 9.21 14.86 -20.56
CA ASN A 458 8.42 15.15 -21.76
C ASN A 458 7.29 16.18 -21.52
N PRO A 459 7.59 17.41 -21.05
CA PRO A 459 6.56 18.34 -20.56
C PRO A 459 5.61 18.87 -21.64
N ASP A 460 6.02 18.85 -22.92
CA ASP A 460 5.20 19.29 -24.05
C ASP A 460 4.33 18.15 -24.64
N SER A 461 4.46 16.92 -24.12
CA SER A 461 3.71 15.76 -24.59
C SER A 461 2.39 15.65 -23.82
N PRO A 462 1.21 15.73 -24.48
CA PRO A 462 -0.07 15.49 -23.83
C PRO A 462 -0.19 14.09 -23.21
N ALA A 463 0.57 13.11 -23.72
CA ALA A 463 0.59 11.76 -23.19
C ALA A 463 1.35 11.65 -21.86
N ALA A 464 2.25 12.59 -21.56
CA ALA A 464 2.99 12.66 -20.31
C ALA A 464 2.32 13.59 -19.28
N GLU A 465 1.20 14.22 -19.61
CA GLU A 465 0.48 15.09 -18.68
C GLU A 465 -0.18 14.26 -17.57
N LEU A 466 0.02 14.67 -16.31
CA LEU A 466 -0.57 14.01 -15.16
C LEU A 466 -2.07 14.31 -15.09
N ASP A 467 -2.82 13.35 -14.55
CA ASP A 467 -4.12 13.63 -13.96
C ASP A 467 -3.93 14.44 -12.67
N TRP A 468 -3.84 15.77 -12.81
CA TRP A 468 -3.53 16.67 -11.71
C TRP A 468 -4.53 16.62 -10.57
N ASP A 469 -5.81 16.42 -10.87
CA ASP A 469 -6.86 16.37 -9.85
C ASP A 469 -6.76 15.08 -9.04
N ARG A 470 -6.44 13.95 -9.68
CA ARG A 470 -6.16 12.68 -9.00
C ARG A 470 -4.95 12.75 -8.08
N HIS A 471 -3.86 13.39 -8.50
CA HIS A 471 -2.66 13.56 -7.66
C HIS A 471 -2.89 14.57 -6.54
N LYS A 472 -3.70 15.62 -6.78
CA LYS A 472 -4.17 16.51 -5.72
C LYS A 472 -4.96 15.74 -4.66
N ALA A 473 -5.90 14.90 -5.08
CA ALA A 473 -6.72 14.10 -4.18
C ALA A 473 -5.88 13.10 -3.36
N TYR A 474 -4.81 12.55 -3.93
CA TYR A 474 -3.90 11.63 -3.22
C TYR A 474 -3.23 12.30 -2.02
N CYS A 475 -2.59 13.45 -2.21
CA CYS A 475 -1.95 14.20 -1.12
C CYS A 475 -2.98 14.79 -0.12
N GLU A 476 -4.18 15.16 -0.58
CA GLU A 476 -5.27 15.55 0.32
C GLU A 476 -5.68 14.39 1.23
N ASP A 477 -5.77 13.17 0.68
CA ASP A 477 -6.10 11.96 1.43
C ASP A 477 -5.06 11.67 2.52
N ASP A 478 -3.77 11.79 2.22
CA ASP A 478 -2.69 11.61 3.21
C ASP A 478 -2.77 12.64 4.36
N CYS A 479 -3.04 13.92 4.04
CA CYS A 479 -3.27 14.94 5.06
C CYS A 479 -4.48 14.64 5.96
N ARG A 480 -5.58 14.13 5.38
CA ARG A 480 -6.81 13.80 6.11
C ARG A 480 -6.67 12.51 6.91
N ALA A 481 -5.98 11.51 6.38
CA ALA A 481 -5.61 10.29 7.08
C ALA A 481 -4.74 10.59 8.31
N LEU A 482 -3.73 11.47 8.17
CA LEU A 482 -2.91 11.94 9.29
C LEU A 482 -3.76 12.57 10.39
N TRP A 483 -4.70 13.45 10.03
CA TRP A 483 -5.61 14.04 11.01
C TRP A 483 -6.49 12.98 11.69
N HIS A 484 -6.98 11.99 10.94
CA HIS A 484 -7.78 10.89 11.48
C HIS A 484 -7.01 10.08 12.52
N VAL A 485 -5.77 9.68 12.20
CA VAL A 485 -4.88 8.97 13.13
C VAL A 485 -4.59 9.82 14.36
N TYR A 486 -4.30 11.12 14.19
CA TYR A 486 -4.09 12.03 15.31
C TYR A 486 -5.30 12.06 16.25
N LYS A 487 -6.52 12.24 15.71
CA LYS A 487 -7.76 12.23 16.50
C LYS A 487 -7.93 10.93 17.27
N ALA A 488 -7.75 9.80 16.59
CA ALA A 488 -7.88 8.48 17.21
C ALA A 488 -6.92 8.32 18.40
N ILE A 489 -5.65 8.70 18.24
CA ILE A 489 -4.66 8.68 19.33
C ILE A 489 -5.07 9.61 20.47
N THR A 490 -5.54 10.83 20.18
CA THR A 490 -5.91 11.79 21.23
C THR A 490 -7.17 11.39 22.01
N ASN A 491 -8.07 10.62 21.38
CA ASN A 491 -9.31 10.13 22.00
C ASN A 491 -9.15 8.74 22.63
N ALA A 492 -8.04 8.06 22.36
CA ALA A 492 -7.78 6.70 22.81
C ALA A 492 -7.78 6.56 24.33
N THR A 493 -8.21 5.38 24.79
CA THR A 493 -8.11 5.01 26.19
C THR A 493 -6.64 4.97 26.60
N ARG A 494 -6.32 5.68 27.67
CA ARG A 494 -5.01 5.53 28.31
C ARG A 494 -4.98 4.25 29.11
N ARG A 495 -3.95 3.44 28.88
CA ARG A 495 -3.66 2.26 29.70
C ARG A 495 -2.22 2.35 30.15
N ASP A 496 -2.02 2.60 31.44
CA ASP A 496 -0.70 2.37 32.02
C ASP A 496 -0.41 0.87 31.88
N VAL A 497 0.80 0.50 31.46
CA VAL A 497 1.15 -0.91 31.14
C VAL A 497 0.91 -1.85 32.34
N THR A 498 0.86 -1.30 33.56
CA THR A 498 0.56 -2.00 34.81
C THR A 498 -0.93 -2.22 35.10
N ASP A 499 -1.84 -1.53 34.40
CA ASP A 499 -3.29 -1.62 34.62
C ASP A 499 -3.86 -2.77 33.76
N SER A 500 -3.67 -3.97 34.28
CA SER A 500 -4.15 -5.20 33.66
C SER A 500 -5.64 -5.34 33.95
N GLY A 501 -6.46 -5.04 32.93
CA GLY A 501 -7.86 -5.46 32.91
C GLY A 501 -7.96 -6.92 33.33
N THR A 502 -8.78 -7.17 34.33
CA THR A 502 -9.04 -8.47 34.98
C THR A 502 -9.81 -9.46 34.09
N GLY A 503 -9.56 -9.42 32.77
CA GLY A 503 -10.41 -10.03 31.75
C GLY A 503 -10.09 -11.46 31.33
N GLY A 504 -9.03 -12.08 31.87
CA GLY A 504 -8.64 -13.46 31.52
C GLY A 504 -8.83 -14.45 32.68
N ALA A 505 -9.94 -15.19 32.66
CA ALA A 505 -10.30 -16.36 33.48
C ALA A 505 -10.26 -16.23 35.03
N THR A 506 -11.46 -16.01 35.61
CA THR A 506 -11.88 -16.38 36.99
C THR A 506 -10.84 -16.20 38.11
N GLY A 507 -10.73 -14.98 38.65
CA GLY A 507 -10.01 -14.68 39.90
C GLY A 507 -10.82 -13.76 40.79
N GLN A 508 -11.11 -14.18 42.01
CA GLN A 508 -11.93 -13.46 42.99
C GLN A 508 -11.41 -12.04 43.27
N GLN A 509 -12.32 -11.07 43.14
CA GLN A 509 -12.13 -9.69 43.57
C GLN A 509 -12.15 -9.64 45.11
N ALA A 510 -10.98 -9.46 45.74
CA ALA A 510 -10.92 -9.00 47.13
C ALA A 510 -10.94 -7.47 47.11
N GLY A 511 -12.08 -6.89 47.49
CA GLY A 511 -12.18 -5.45 47.69
C GLY A 511 -11.23 -4.97 48.79
N LEU A 512 -10.59 -3.84 48.55
CA LEU A 512 -10.01 -3.01 49.59
C LEU A 512 -10.67 -1.65 49.53
N THR A 513 -11.68 -1.51 50.40
CA THR A 513 -12.08 -0.26 51.02
C THR A 513 -10.93 0.33 51.85
N ASP A 514 -10.95 1.66 51.96
CA ASP A 514 -10.17 2.55 52.84
C ASP A 514 -8.68 2.77 52.50
N PHE A 515 -8.38 3.94 51.92
CA PHE A 515 -7.48 4.97 52.48
C PHE A 515 -7.86 6.37 52.02
#